data_AF-A0A380DKB5-F1
#
_entry.id   AF-A0A380DKB5-F1
#
_cell.length_a   1.000
_cell.length_b   1.000
_cell.length_c   1.000
_cell.angle_alpha   90.00
_cell.angle_beta   90.00
_cell.angle_gamma   90.00
#
_symmetry.space_group_name_H-M   'P 1'
#
loop_
_entity.id
_entity.type
_entity.pdbx_description
1 polymer ?
#
loop_
_entity_poly.entity_id
_entity_poly.type
_entity_poly.pdbx_seq_one_letter_code
_entity_poly.pdbx_strand_id
1 'polypeptide(L)'
;MIKTTIKKLIEHSIYTTFKLLSKLPNKNLIYFESFHGKQYSDNPKALYEYLTEHSDAQLIWGVKKDMNTYSNSTMYHMLQSFQ
;
A
#
# COMPACT_ATOMS: atom_id res chain seq x y z
N MET A 1 -14.38 -22.95 27.37
CA MET A 1 -14.55 -21.59 27.93
C MET A 1 -13.25 -20.78 27.91
N ILE A 2 -12.13 -21.29 28.44
CA ILE A 2 -10.82 -20.57 28.45
C ILE A 2 -10.33 -20.19 27.05
N LYS A 3 -10.41 -21.12 26.07
CA LYS A 3 -10.01 -20.88 24.67
C LYS A 3 -10.77 -19.70 24.03
N THR A 4 -12.05 -19.54 24.37
CA THR A 4 -12.91 -18.48 23.84
C THR A 4 -12.56 -17.11 24.42
N THR A 5 -12.15 -17.05 25.70
CA THR A 5 -11.68 -15.82 26.34
C THR A 5 -10.32 -15.40 25.81
N ILE A 6 -9.38 -16.34 25.61
CA ILE A 6 -8.06 -16.06 25.02
C ILE A 6 -8.21 -15.54 23.59
N LYS A 7 -9.07 -16.17 22.77
CA LYS A 7 -9.33 -15.71 21.39
C LYS A 7 -9.79 -14.25 21.35
N LYS A 8 -10.75 -13.88 22.21
CA LYS A 8 -11.24 -12.50 22.32
C LYS A 8 -10.13 -11.52 22.74
N LEU A 9 -9.27 -11.92 23.66
CA LEU A 9 -8.13 -11.11 24.10
C LEU A 9 -7.15 -10.86 22.94
N ILE A 10 -6.85 -11.89 22.14
CA ILE A 10 -5.97 -11.78 20.96
C ILE A 10 -6.59 -10.84 19.92
N GLU A 11 -7.86 -11.04 19.55
CA GLU A 11 -8.56 -10.18 18.59
C GLU A 11 -8.59 -8.72 19.05
N HIS A 12 -8.86 -8.50 20.34
CA HIS A 12 -8.88 -7.17 20.93
C HIS A 12 -7.49 -6.52 20.95
N SER A 13 -6.45 -7.28 21.26
CA SER A 13 -5.06 -6.81 21.24
C SER A 13 -4.63 -6.40 19.83
N ILE A 14 -4.95 -7.22 18.82
CA ILE A 14 -4.67 -6.92 17.41
C ILE A 14 -5.39 -5.63 17.00
N TYR A 15 -6.70 -5.55 17.24
CA TYR A 15 -7.50 -4.37 16.90
C TYR A 15 -6.95 -3.10 17.56
N THR A 16 -6.64 -3.15 18.84
CA THR A 16 -6.14 -2.00 19.61
C THR A 16 -4.77 -1.56 19.09
N THR A 17 -3.89 -2.50 18.79
CA THR A 17 -2.56 -2.21 18.22
C THR A 17 -2.68 -1.55 16.86
N PHE A 18 -3.46 -2.12 15.93
CA PHE A 18 -3.68 -1.52 14.61
C PHE A 18 -4.36 -0.14 14.68
N LYS A 19 -5.29 0.05 15.63
CA LYS A 19 -5.95 1.34 15.87
C LYS A 19 -5.01 2.41 16.42
N LEU A 20 -4.00 2.02 17.19
CA LEU A 20 -2.96 2.93 17.65
C LEU A 20 -2.00 3.27 16.50
N LEU A 21 -1.58 2.26 15.73
CA LEU A 21 -0.72 2.45 14.57
C LEU A 21 -1.36 3.30 13.48
N SER A 22 -2.67 3.17 13.24
CA SER A 22 -3.38 3.97 12.23
C SER A 22 -3.48 5.46 12.58
N LYS A 23 -3.19 5.84 13.84
CA LYS A 23 -3.09 7.24 14.26
C LYS A 23 -1.70 7.83 14.01
N LEU A 24 -0.70 7.01 13.68
CA LEU A 24 0.62 7.51 13.32
C LEU A 24 0.53 8.19 11.95
N PRO A 25 0.91 9.47 11.85
CA PRO A 25 0.67 10.25 10.65
C PRO A 25 1.69 9.92 9.55
N ASN A 26 1.24 9.29 8.46
CA ASN A 26 1.91 9.36 7.14
C ASN A 26 1.16 10.40 6.29
N LYS A 27 1.34 11.69 6.60
CA LYS A 27 0.43 12.75 6.09
C LYS A 27 0.50 12.97 4.59
N ASN A 28 1.60 12.56 3.95
CA ASN A 28 1.86 12.87 2.54
C ASN A 28 2.12 11.61 1.71
N LEU A 29 1.64 10.43 2.14
CA LEU A 29 1.81 9.20 1.38
C LEU A 29 0.50 8.83 0.68
N ILE A 30 0.54 8.65 -0.64
CA ILE A 30 -0.58 8.16 -1.44
C ILE A 30 -0.19 6.83 -2.07
N TYR A 31 -0.95 5.80 -1.75
CA TYR A 31 -0.77 4.46 -2.28
C TYR A 31 -1.79 4.19 -3.39
N PHE A 32 -1.30 3.69 -4.53
CA PHE A 32 -2.11 3.34 -5.69
C PHE A 32 -2.02 1.85 -5.98
N GLU A 33 -3.14 1.29 -6.40
CA GLU A 33 -3.20 -0.04 -6.98
C GLU A 33 -4.27 -0.11 -8.07
N SER A 34 -4.11 -1.04 -9.01
CA SER A 34 -5.16 -1.36 -9.97
C SER A 34 -5.30 -2.87 -10.12
N PHE A 35 -6.55 -3.33 -10.22
CA PHE A 35 -6.90 -4.75 -10.35
C PHE A 35 -6.19 -5.66 -9.34
N HIS A 36 -6.11 -5.23 -8.07
CA HIS A 36 -5.40 -5.92 -6.99
C HIS A 36 -3.89 -6.08 -7.27
N GLY A 37 -3.26 -5.02 -7.77
CA GLY A 37 -1.84 -5.00 -8.10
C GLY A 37 -1.46 -5.88 -9.28
N LYS A 38 -2.40 -6.18 -10.20
CA LYS A 38 -2.19 -7.01 -11.41
C LYS A 38 -1.88 -6.22 -12.68
N GLN A 39 -1.98 -4.90 -12.64
CA GLN A 39 -1.57 -4.04 -13.76
C GLN A 39 -1.33 -2.60 -13.29
N TYR A 40 -0.50 -1.87 -14.05
CA TYR A 40 -0.31 -0.42 -13.94
C TYR A 40 -1.17 0.26 -15.01
N SER A 41 -2.43 0.60 -14.69
CA SER A 41 -3.39 1.08 -15.70
C SER A 41 -4.58 1.82 -15.09
N ASP A 42 -5.54 2.18 -15.94
CA ASP A 42 -6.87 2.71 -15.56
C ASP A 42 -6.76 4.07 -14.83
N ASN A 43 -7.84 4.51 -14.21
CA ASN A 43 -7.95 5.77 -13.48
C ASN A 43 -6.90 5.95 -12.38
N PRO A 44 -6.50 4.91 -11.60
CA PRO A 44 -5.44 5.08 -10.60
C PRO A 44 -4.11 5.49 -11.24
N LYS A 45 -3.79 4.98 -12.43
CA LYS A 45 -2.57 5.36 -13.17
C LYS A 45 -2.62 6.81 -13.59
N ALA A 46 -3.72 7.21 -14.22
CA ALA A 46 -3.88 8.59 -14.68
C ALA A 46 -3.75 9.59 -13.51
N LEU A 47 -4.29 9.24 -12.34
CA LEU A 47 -4.17 10.05 -11.14
C LEU A 47 -2.74 10.05 -10.55
N TYR A 48 -2.05 8.90 -10.57
CA TYR A 48 -0.65 8.80 -10.14
C TYR A 48 0.26 9.68 -11.00
N GLU A 49 0.12 9.61 -12.32
CA GLU A 49 0.92 10.41 -13.27
C GLU A 49 0.64 11.90 -13.07
N TYR A 50 -0.64 12.28 -12.96
CA TYR A 50 -1.02 13.66 -12.67
C TYR A 50 -0.39 14.19 -11.37
N LEU A 51 -0.50 13.43 -10.27
CA LEU A 51 0.03 13.88 -8.97
C LEU A 51 1.55 13.86 -8.91
N THR A 52 2.23 13.05 -9.70
CA THR A 52 3.71 13.03 -9.78
C THR A 52 4.25 14.40 -10.21
N GLU A 53 3.50 15.13 -11.04
CA GLU A 53 3.88 16.44 -11.54
C GLU A 53 3.28 17.60 -10.72
N HIS A 54 2.22 17.33 -9.94
CA HIS A 54 1.38 18.36 -9.31
C HIS A 54 1.27 18.26 -7.78
N SER A 55 2.04 17.38 -7.14
CA SER A 55 1.99 17.15 -5.70
C SER A 55 3.35 16.85 -5.09
N ASP A 56 3.60 17.39 -3.89
CA ASP A 56 4.75 17.02 -3.05
C ASP A 56 4.51 15.73 -2.23
N ALA A 57 3.41 15.03 -2.49
CA ALA A 57 3.12 13.76 -1.84
C ALA A 57 4.11 12.68 -2.29
N GLN A 58 4.54 11.86 -1.34
CA GLN A 58 5.19 10.59 -1.64
C GLN A 58 4.16 9.66 -2.29
N LEU A 59 4.39 9.27 -3.53
CA LEU A 59 3.50 8.37 -4.26
C LEU A 59 4.12 6.98 -4.30
N ILE A 60 3.31 5.96 -4.01
CA ILE A 60 3.71 4.56 -4.09
C ILE A 60 2.71 3.81 -4.97
N TRP A 61 3.23 2.99 -5.88
CA TRP A 61 2.42 2.07 -6.66
C TRP A 61 2.64 0.62 -6.23
N GLY A 62 1.58 -0.05 -5.80
CA GLY A 62 1.60 -1.46 -5.42
C GLY A 62 1.46 -2.40 -6.61
N VAL A 63 2.44 -3.32 -6.77
CA VAL A 63 2.39 -4.39 -7.77
C VAL A 63 2.57 -5.76 -7.11
N LYS A 64 1.94 -6.79 -7.68
CA LYS A 64 2.23 -8.18 -7.30
C LYS A 64 3.53 -8.66 -7.93
N LYS A 65 4.24 -9.52 -7.20
CA LYS A 65 5.55 -10.06 -7.58
C LYS A 65 5.50 -10.98 -8.83
N ASP A 66 4.35 -11.59 -9.09
CA ASP A 66 4.12 -12.53 -10.19
C ASP A 66 3.65 -11.85 -11.49
N MET A 67 3.67 -10.51 -11.53
CA MET A 67 3.21 -9.78 -12.69
C MET A 67 4.31 -9.70 -13.77
N ASN A 68 4.13 -10.44 -14.86
CA ASN A 68 5.04 -10.50 -16.01
C ASN A 68 4.79 -9.38 -17.05
N THR A 69 4.51 -8.17 -16.61
CA THR A 69 4.06 -7.08 -17.49
C THR A 69 5.07 -5.91 -17.47
N TYR A 70 6.00 -5.99 -18.41
CA TYR A 70 6.81 -4.94 -19.06
C TYR A 70 7.96 -4.20 -18.32
N SER A 71 9.15 -4.38 -18.93
CA SER A 71 10.21 -3.41 -19.24
C SER A 71 9.87 -1.94 -19.02
N ASN A 72 10.51 -1.30 -18.03
CA ASN A 72 11.21 -0.01 -18.17
C ASN A 72 11.94 0.36 -16.87
N SER A 73 13.06 1.06 -17.03
CA SER A 73 14.02 1.48 -15.98
C SER A 73 13.39 2.22 -14.78
N THR A 74 12.26 2.91 -15.00
CA THR A 74 11.57 3.71 -13.97
C THR A 74 11.01 2.88 -12.80
N MET A 75 10.69 1.60 -13.01
CA MET A 75 10.08 0.75 -11.96
C MET A 75 11.11 0.07 -11.03
N TYR A 76 12.38 -0.03 -11.44
CA TYR A 76 13.44 -0.55 -10.56
C TYR A 76 13.61 0.34 -9.32
N HIS A 77 13.41 1.65 -9.46
CA HIS A 77 13.43 2.59 -8.35
C HIS A 77 12.22 2.43 -7.40
N MET A 78 11.05 2.04 -7.90
CA MET A 78 9.85 1.77 -7.08
C MET A 78 9.93 0.46 -6.30
N LEU A 79 10.59 -0.58 -6.83
CA LEU A 79 10.75 -1.85 -6.13
C LEU A 79 11.81 -1.80 -5.02
N GLN A 80 12.81 -0.91 -5.14
CA GLN A 80 13.86 -0.75 -4.13
C GLN A 80 13.44 0.05 -2.90
N SER A 81 12.38 0.87 -2.96
CA SER A 81 11.89 1.60 -1.78
C SER A 81 11.21 0.72 -0.72
N PHE A 82 11.13 -0.60 -0.97
CA PHE A 82 10.58 -1.61 -0.06
C PHE A 82 11.63 -2.63 0.45
N GLN A 83 12.92 -2.39 0.20
CA GLN A 83 14.02 -3.15 0.81
C GLN A 83 14.80 -2.30 1.83
#